data_AF-A0A844U808-F1
#
_entry.id   AF-A0A844U808-F1
#
_cell.length_a   1.000
_cell.length_b   1.000
_cell.length_c   1.000
_cell.angle_alpha   90.00
_cell.angle_beta   90.00
_cell.angle_gamma   90.00
#
_symmetry.space_group_name_H-M   'P 1'
#
loop_
_entity.id
_entity.type
_entity.pdbx_description
1 polymer ?
#
loop_
_entity_poly.entity_id
_entity_poly.type
_entity_poly.pdbx_seq_one_letter_code
_entity_poly.pdbx_strand_id
1 'polypeptide(L)'
;MYIGFELKNLKEIKSFEKFYQIGIESFDNDKALIKSTLEEFMNPNGSLNGDKMQSVWFPKIKADIFLSHSHTDKDLVIAFAGWLKHTFDLTVFIDSCIWGYSKDLQKLIDNNYSKNPNGKYNYDKVLYASSHVHMMLNTALMQMIDTC
;
A
#
# COMPACT_ATOMS: atom_id res chain seq x y z
N MET A 1 -8.19 9.25 -17.60
CA MET A 1 -9.65 9.01 -17.53
C MET A 1 -9.82 7.79 -16.63
N TYR A 2 -10.48 7.91 -15.48
CA TYR A 2 -10.77 6.73 -14.65
C TYR A 2 -12.14 6.16 -15.02
N ILE A 3 -12.25 4.84 -15.05
CA ILE A 3 -13.49 4.13 -15.38
C ILE A 3 -13.80 3.19 -14.21
N GLY A 4 -15.02 3.29 -13.67
CA GLY A 4 -15.50 2.42 -12.61
C GLY A 4 -16.35 1.29 -13.17
N PHE A 5 -16.17 0.08 -12.65
CA PHE A 5 -16.98 -1.09 -12.98
C PHE A 5 -17.43 -1.79 -11.70
N GLU A 6 -18.69 -2.21 -11.65
CA GLU A 6 -19.18 -3.09 -10.59
C GLU A 6 -19.10 -4.54 -11.10
N LEU A 7 -18.17 -5.31 -10.54
CA LEU A 7 -17.97 -6.70 -10.93
C LEU A 7 -18.86 -7.62 -10.06
N LYS A 8 -19.76 -8.36 -10.70
CA LYS A 8 -20.67 -9.31 -10.04
C LYS A 8 -20.34 -10.75 -10.41
N ASN A 9 -20.59 -11.68 -9.50
CA ASN A 9 -20.54 -13.14 -9.71
C ASN A 9 -19.18 -13.71 -10.17
N LEU A 10 -18.07 -13.00 -9.95
CA LEU A 10 -16.73 -13.49 -10.33
C LEU A 10 -16.30 -14.76 -9.58
N LYS A 11 -16.81 -14.97 -8.36
CA LYS A 11 -16.50 -16.17 -7.55
C LYS A 11 -17.07 -17.47 -8.14
N GLU A 12 -18.02 -17.37 -9.06
CA GLU A 12 -18.66 -18.52 -9.71
C GLU A 12 -17.90 -18.99 -10.96
N ILE A 13 -16.84 -18.26 -11.34
CA ILE A 13 -15.99 -18.64 -12.46
C ILE A 13 -15.17 -19.86 -12.06
N LYS A 14 -15.28 -20.96 -12.82
CA LYS A 14 -14.56 -22.23 -12.58
C LYS A 14 -13.05 -22.09 -12.41
N SER A 15 -12.47 -21.01 -12.93
CA SER A 15 -11.03 -20.71 -12.90
C SER A 15 -10.64 -19.69 -11.83
N PHE A 16 -11.54 -19.31 -10.91
CA PHE A 16 -11.28 -18.31 -9.88
C PHE A 16 -10.00 -18.63 -9.09
N GLU A 17 -9.89 -19.86 -8.56
CA GLU A 17 -8.73 -20.27 -7.75
C GLU A 17 -7.41 -20.18 -8.52
N LYS A 18 -7.42 -20.57 -9.81
CA LYS A 18 -6.25 -20.45 -10.68
C LYS A 18 -5.80 -18.99 -10.80
N PHE A 19 -6.73 -18.08 -11.04
CA PHE A 19 -6.40 -16.66 -11.19
C PHE A 19 -6.04 -15.99 -9.87
N TYR A 20 -6.72 -16.37 -8.79
CA TYR A 20 -6.37 -15.92 -7.45
C TYR A 20 -4.90 -16.24 -7.14
N GLN A 21 -4.46 -17.47 -7.46
CA GLN A 21 -3.10 -17.88 -7.17
C GLN A 21 -2.05 -17.16 -8.04
N ILE A 22 -2.33 -16.95 -9.33
CA ILE A 22 -1.49 -16.11 -10.20
C ILE A 22 -1.39 -14.66 -9.65
N GLY A 23 -2.49 -14.13 -9.14
CA GLY A 23 -2.54 -12.80 -8.52
C GLY A 23 -1.66 -12.73 -7.28
N ILE A 24 -1.79 -13.68 -6.35
CA ILE A 24 -0.97 -13.75 -5.13
C ILE A 24 0.52 -13.82 -5.46
N GLU A 25 0.92 -14.69 -6.39
CA GLU A 25 2.31 -14.82 -6.83
C GLU A 25 2.89 -13.51 -7.39
N SER A 26 2.05 -12.69 -8.05
CA SER A 26 2.47 -11.39 -8.55
C SER A 26 2.75 -10.40 -7.42
N PHE A 27 1.94 -10.40 -6.35
CA PHE A 27 2.07 -9.44 -5.24
C PHE A 27 3.10 -9.83 -4.18
N ASP A 28 3.38 -11.12 -3.97
CA ASP A 28 4.36 -11.53 -2.96
C ASP A 28 5.79 -11.14 -3.34
N ASN A 29 6.09 -11.04 -4.65
CA ASN A 29 7.35 -10.47 -5.14
C ASN A 29 7.49 -8.97 -4.78
N ASP A 30 6.38 -8.23 -4.82
CA ASP A 30 6.37 -6.79 -4.52
C ASP A 30 6.40 -6.50 -3.01
N LYS A 31 5.77 -7.36 -2.18
CA LYS A 31 5.81 -7.23 -0.71
C LYS A 31 7.19 -7.40 -0.11
N ALA A 32 8.04 -8.24 -0.71
CA ALA A 32 9.40 -8.48 -0.21
C ALA A 32 10.25 -7.20 -0.19
N LEU A 33 9.82 -6.15 -0.89
CA LEU A 33 10.51 -4.86 -0.97
C LEU A 33 10.34 -3.98 0.28
N ILE A 34 9.29 -4.17 1.09
CA ILE A 34 8.91 -3.22 2.16
C ILE A 34 9.33 -3.73 3.54
N LYS A 35 10.64 -3.84 3.77
CA LYS A 35 11.19 -4.14 5.11
C LYS A 35 12.24 -3.10 5.48
N SER A 36 11.88 -2.15 6.32
CA SER A 36 12.76 -1.08 6.80
C SER A 36 12.45 -0.69 8.24
N THR A 37 13.45 -0.18 8.96
CA THR A 37 13.30 0.38 10.32
C THR A 37 13.31 1.91 10.27
N LEU A 38 12.72 2.59 11.26
CA LEU A 38 12.71 4.06 11.33
C LEU A 38 14.12 4.69 11.36
N GLU A 39 15.11 3.94 11.87
CA GLU A 39 16.49 4.40 11.95
C GLU A 39 17.06 4.71 10.57
N GLU A 40 16.62 3.99 9.54
CA GLU A 40 17.01 4.25 8.16
C GLU A 40 16.52 5.61 7.65
N PHE A 41 15.50 6.19 8.27
CA PHE A 41 14.88 7.44 7.85
C PHE A 41 15.32 8.66 8.64
N MET A 42 16.19 8.49 9.63
CA MET A 42 16.62 9.57 10.49
C MET A 42 17.72 10.40 9.82
N ASN A 43 17.51 11.71 9.77
CA ASN A 43 18.54 12.67 9.38
C ASN A 43 19.58 12.82 10.52
N PRO A 44 20.79 13.34 10.22
CA PRO A 44 21.82 13.55 11.24
C PRO A 44 21.41 14.45 12.42
N ASN A 45 20.40 15.31 12.23
CA ASN A 45 19.85 16.20 13.25
C ASN A 45 18.74 15.54 14.10
N GLY A 46 18.45 14.25 13.89
CA GLY A 46 17.40 13.51 14.60
C GLY A 46 15.98 13.73 14.05
N SER A 47 15.79 14.51 12.97
CA SER A 47 14.50 14.62 12.30
C SER A 47 14.26 13.47 11.32
N LEU A 48 13.00 13.17 11.02
CA LEU A 48 12.65 12.17 10.00
C LEU A 48 12.74 12.76 8.59
N ASN A 49 13.27 11.96 7.67
CA ASN A 49 13.30 12.27 6.24
C ASN A 49 12.02 11.75 5.56
N GLY A 50 11.04 12.64 5.39
CA GLY A 50 9.74 12.30 4.82
C GLY A 50 9.81 11.75 3.40
N ASP A 51 10.69 12.29 2.55
CA ASP A 51 10.85 11.81 1.17
C ASP A 51 11.38 10.37 1.14
N LYS A 52 12.39 10.09 1.97
CA LYS A 52 12.96 8.74 2.10
C LYS A 52 11.90 7.77 2.65
N MET A 53 11.16 8.18 3.68
CA MET A 53 10.06 7.39 4.22
C MET A 53 9.02 7.06 3.15
N GLN A 54 8.53 8.06 2.41
CA GLN A 54 7.56 7.83 1.34
C GLN A 54 8.12 6.88 0.29
N SER A 55 9.38 7.06 -0.14
CA SER A 55 9.99 6.22 -1.17
C SER A 55 10.15 4.75 -0.76
N VAL A 56 10.36 4.48 0.53
CA VAL A 56 10.57 3.12 1.05
C VAL A 56 9.25 2.47 1.48
N TRP A 57 8.34 3.25 2.08
CA TRP A 57 7.08 2.72 2.59
C TRP A 57 5.97 2.66 1.54
N PHE A 58 6.01 3.58 0.57
CA PHE A 58 5.09 3.66 -0.56
C PHE A 58 5.90 3.73 -1.86
N PRO A 59 6.69 2.68 -2.18
CA PRO A 59 7.51 2.67 -3.36
C PRO A 59 6.65 2.81 -4.61
N LYS A 60 7.18 3.55 -5.60
CA LYS A 60 6.60 3.57 -6.94
C LYS A 60 6.84 2.22 -7.60
N ILE A 61 5.77 1.59 -8.05
CA ILE A 61 5.81 0.32 -8.76
C ILE A 61 5.41 0.56 -10.20
N LYS A 62 6.06 -0.12 -11.13
CA LYS A 62 5.64 -0.08 -12.53
C LYS A 62 4.48 -1.03 -12.71
N ALA A 63 3.31 -0.51 -13.05
CA ALA A 63 2.13 -1.30 -13.37
C ALA A 63 1.37 -0.65 -14.54
N ASP A 64 0.56 -1.45 -15.24
CA ASP A 64 -0.26 -0.98 -16.37
C ASP A 64 -1.66 -0.56 -15.94
N ILE A 65 -2.15 -1.07 -14.80
CA ILE A 65 -3.50 -0.82 -14.30
C ILE A 65 -3.45 -0.57 -12.80
N PHE A 66 -4.10 0.50 -12.35
CA PHE A 66 -4.41 0.73 -10.94
C PHE A 66 -5.82 0.19 -10.60
N LEU A 67 -5.93 -0.67 -9.57
CA LEU A 67 -7.23 -1.15 -9.09
C LEU A 67 -7.51 -0.68 -7.65
N SER A 68 -8.52 0.18 -7.52
CA SER A 68 -9.13 0.52 -6.23
C SER A 68 -10.22 -0.47 -5.87
N HIS A 69 -10.36 -0.78 -4.58
CA HIS A 69 -11.35 -1.73 -4.07
C HIS A 69 -11.72 -1.45 -2.61
N SER A 70 -12.86 -2.00 -2.19
CA SER A 70 -13.23 -2.02 -0.78
C SER A 70 -12.49 -3.15 -0.05
N HIS A 71 -12.34 -3.04 1.28
CA HIS A 71 -11.70 -4.10 2.06
C HIS A 71 -12.39 -5.47 1.95
N THR A 72 -13.69 -5.52 1.63
CA THR A 72 -14.44 -6.78 1.53
C THR A 72 -14.20 -7.52 0.22
N ASP A 73 -13.61 -6.87 -0.79
CA ASP A 73 -13.46 -7.41 -2.14
C ASP A 73 -12.03 -7.85 -2.48
N LYS A 74 -11.14 -7.89 -1.49
CA LYS A 74 -9.70 -8.15 -1.68
C LYS A 74 -9.43 -9.38 -2.53
N ASP A 75 -9.99 -10.54 -2.16
CA ASP A 75 -9.71 -11.81 -2.86
C ASP A 75 -10.21 -11.78 -4.31
N LEU A 76 -11.33 -11.10 -4.56
CA LEU A 76 -11.90 -10.95 -5.89
C LEU A 76 -11.01 -10.08 -6.78
N VAL A 77 -10.47 -9.00 -6.24
CA VAL A 77 -9.60 -8.07 -6.99
C VAL A 77 -8.25 -8.73 -7.27
N ILE A 78 -7.73 -9.53 -6.35
CA ILE A 78 -6.52 -10.34 -6.56
C ILE A 78 -6.74 -11.35 -7.69
N ALA A 79 -7.85 -12.08 -7.68
CA ALA A 79 -8.17 -13.00 -8.77
C ALA A 79 -8.35 -12.27 -10.11
N PHE A 80 -8.97 -11.09 -10.10
CA PHE A 80 -9.11 -10.29 -11.32
C PHE A 80 -7.75 -9.81 -11.86
N ALA A 81 -6.83 -9.39 -10.99
CA ALA A 81 -5.46 -9.07 -11.36
C ALA A 81 -4.73 -10.28 -11.98
N GLY A 82 -4.88 -11.46 -11.39
CA GLY A 82 -4.29 -12.68 -11.97
C GLY A 82 -4.90 -13.07 -13.32
N TRP A 83 -6.20 -12.81 -13.54
CA TRP A 83 -6.83 -12.98 -14.85
C TRP A 83 -6.28 -12.02 -15.89
N LEU A 84 -6.11 -10.73 -15.54
CA LEU A 84 -5.51 -9.71 -16.41
C LEU A 84 -4.08 -10.10 -16.80
N LYS A 85 -3.28 -10.54 -15.82
CA LYS A 85 -1.93 -11.03 -16.06
C LYS A 85 -1.91 -12.27 -16.95
N HIS A 86 -2.76 -13.25 -16.68
CA HIS A 86 -2.80 -14.49 -17.47
C HIS A 86 -3.26 -14.27 -18.92
N THR A 87 -4.24 -13.40 -19.12
CA THR A 87 -4.94 -13.25 -20.41
C THR A 87 -4.27 -12.21 -21.30
N PHE A 88 -3.74 -11.15 -20.72
CA PHE A 88 -3.22 -9.98 -21.46
C PHE A 88 -1.77 -9.64 -21.10
N ASP A 89 -1.14 -10.37 -20.19
CA ASP A 89 0.20 -10.08 -19.66
C ASP A 89 0.31 -8.73 -18.90
N LEU A 90 -0.82 -8.10 -18.58
CA LEU A 90 -0.88 -6.80 -17.91
C LEU A 90 -0.55 -6.93 -16.42
N THR A 91 0.23 -5.99 -15.93
CA THR A 91 0.61 -5.85 -14.53
C THR A 91 -0.36 -4.91 -13.81
N VAL A 92 -0.75 -5.27 -12.60
CA VAL A 92 -1.78 -4.56 -11.84
C VAL A 92 -1.21 -4.12 -10.50
N PHE A 93 -1.43 -2.86 -10.16
CA PHE A 93 -1.14 -2.33 -8.83
C PHE A 93 -2.40 -2.33 -7.96
N ILE A 94 -2.30 -2.97 -6.79
CA ILE A 94 -3.31 -2.94 -5.73
C ILE A 94 -2.62 -2.47 -4.45
N ASP A 95 -2.97 -1.28 -3.97
CA ASP A 95 -2.38 -0.65 -2.79
C ASP A 95 -2.43 -1.56 -1.55
N SER A 96 -3.58 -2.19 -1.26
CA SER A 96 -3.77 -3.07 -0.10
C SER A 96 -3.00 -4.40 -0.16
N CYS A 97 -2.45 -4.74 -1.32
CA CYS A 97 -1.66 -5.96 -1.53
C CYS A 97 -0.16 -5.66 -1.51
N ILE A 98 0.24 -4.50 -2.01
CA ILE A 98 1.64 -4.13 -2.20
C ILE A 98 2.15 -3.30 -1.03
N TRP A 99 1.41 -2.27 -0.61
CA TRP A 99 1.81 -1.42 0.48
C TRP A 99 1.41 -2.02 1.83
N GLY A 100 2.31 -1.92 2.81
CA GLY A 100 2.00 -2.24 4.19
C GLY A 100 0.92 -1.30 4.74
N TYR A 101 0.26 -1.71 5.84
CA TYR A 101 -0.75 -0.85 6.44
C TYR A 101 -0.12 0.46 6.90
N SER A 102 -0.66 1.59 6.43
CA SER A 102 -0.27 2.94 6.92
C SER A 102 -0.38 3.05 8.45
N LYS A 103 -1.26 2.23 9.05
CA LYS A 103 -1.37 2.06 10.50
C LYS A 103 -0.09 1.54 11.15
N ASP A 104 0.67 0.69 10.49
CA ASP A 104 1.93 0.15 11.01
C ASP A 104 3.01 1.24 11.01
N LEU A 105 3.11 2.02 9.92
CA LEU A 105 3.98 3.21 9.87
C LEU A 105 3.60 4.22 10.96
N GLN A 106 2.31 4.50 11.11
CA GLN A 106 1.81 5.40 12.14
C GLN A 106 2.19 4.93 13.54
N LYS A 107 1.92 3.65 13.85
CA LYS A 107 2.25 3.06 15.15
C LYS A 107 3.75 3.09 15.41
N LEU A 108 4.56 2.86 14.38
CA LEU A 108 6.00 2.90 14.46
C LEU A 108 6.50 4.33 14.79
N ILE A 109 5.99 5.36 14.11
CA ILE A 109 6.30 6.78 14.42
C ILE A 109 5.83 7.13 15.83
N ASP A 110 4.59 6.76 16.19
CA ASP A 110 4.02 7.14 17.48
C ASP A 110 4.77 6.56 18.66
N ASN A 111 5.20 5.30 18.56
CA ASN A 111 6.00 4.65 19.59
C ASN A 111 7.35 5.34 19.83
N ASN A 112 7.95 5.93 18.80
CA ASN A 112 9.28 6.52 18.86
C ASN A 112 9.25 8.03 19.16
N TYR A 113 8.26 8.77 18.64
CA TYR A 113 8.25 10.23 18.66
C TYR A 113 7.06 10.84 19.41
N SER A 114 5.93 10.15 19.44
CA SER A 114 4.69 10.66 20.06
C SER A 114 4.49 10.17 21.50
N LYS A 115 5.24 9.16 21.95
CA LYS A 115 5.13 8.58 23.29
C LYS A 115 5.97 9.36 24.31
N ASN A 116 5.34 9.76 25.41
CA ASN A 116 6.01 10.43 26.53
C ASN A 116 6.70 9.41 27.45
N PRO A 117 7.64 9.84 28.32
CA PRO A 117 8.32 8.94 29.26
C PRO A 117 7.38 8.19 30.22
N ASN A 118 6.20 8.75 30.51
CA ASN A 118 5.16 8.11 31.32
C ASN A 118 4.35 7.03 30.56
N GLY A 119 4.74 6.72 29.32
CA GLY A 119 4.11 5.71 28.48
C GLY A 119 2.84 6.16 27.76
N LYS A 120 2.33 7.37 28.01
CA LYS A 120 1.15 7.93 27.34
C LYS A 120 1.55 8.65 26.06
N TYR A 121 0.69 8.60 25.05
CA TYR A 121 0.87 9.38 23.83
C TYR A 121 0.52 10.85 24.04
N ASN A 122 1.31 11.74 23.43
CA ASN A 122 0.97 13.13 23.26
C ASN A 122 0.00 13.26 22.08
N TYR A 123 -1.21 13.79 22.35
CA TYR A 123 -2.27 13.89 21.36
C TYR A 123 -1.86 14.69 20.11
N ASP A 124 -1.26 15.87 20.30
CA ASP A 124 -0.88 16.74 19.19
C ASP A 124 0.19 16.10 18.29
N LYS A 125 1.14 15.38 18.90
CA LYS A 125 2.18 14.65 18.15
C LYS A 125 1.60 13.50 17.33
N VAL A 126 0.69 12.72 17.91
CA VAL A 126 -0.01 11.65 17.19
C VAL A 126 -0.81 12.23 16.03
N LEU A 127 -1.56 13.31 16.26
CA LEU A 127 -2.38 13.96 15.24
C LEU A 127 -1.52 14.50 14.08
N TYR A 128 -0.38 15.11 14.41
CA TYR A 128 0.57 15.61 13.42
C TYR A 128 1.17 14.47 12.59
N ALA A 129 1.65 13.42 13.25
CA ALA A 129 2.18 12.23 12.58
C ALA A 129 1.14 11.58 11.66
N SER A 130 -0.10 11.40 12.15
CA SER A 130 -1.21 10.83 11.38
C SER A 130 -1.51 11.63 10.12
N SER A 131 -1.57 12.96 10.26
CA SER A 131 -1.83 13.86 9.13
C SER A 131 -0.75 13.73 8.04
N HIS A 132 0.53 13.65 8.44
CA HIS A 132 1.64 13.45 7.51
C HIS A 132 1.64 12.08 6.84
N VAL A 133 1.42 11.00 7.59
CA VAL A 133 1.35 9.64 7.04
C VAL A 133 0.22 9.53 6.02
N HIS A 134 -0.95 10.08 6.32
CA HIS A 134 -2.06 10.08 5.36
C HIS A 134 -1.78 10.95 4.13
N MET A 135 -1.09 12.08 4.27
CA MET A 135 -0.69 12.91 3.14
C MET A 135 0.36 12.24 2.25
N MET A 136 1.32 11.52 2.83
CA MET A 136 2.27 10.69 2.10
C MET A 136 1.57 9.58 1.32
N LEU A 137 0.65 8.84 1.96
CA LEU A 137 -0.14 7.80 1.30
C LEU A 137 -0.96 8.38 0.14
N ASN A 138 -1.67 9.48 0.37
CA ASN A 138 -2.47 10.12 -0.68
C ASN A 138 -1.62 10.58 -1.85
N THR A 139 -0.45 11.17 -1.57
CA THR A 139 0.49 11.60 -2.61
C THR A 139 1.00 10.41 -3.41
N ALA A 140 1.36 9.31 -2.75
CA ALA A 140 1.81 8.09 -3.42
C ALA A 140 0.68 7.45 -4.26
N LEU A 141 -0.56 7.41 -3.76
CA LEU A 141 -1.72 6.92 -4.52
C LEU A 141 -1.93 7.73 -5.79
N MET A 142 -1.91 9.06 -5.68
CA MET A 142 -2.04 9.94 -6.84
C MET A 142 -0.92 9.74 -7.85
N GLN A 143 0.31 9.51 -7.39
CA GLN A 143 1.43 9.19 -8.26
C GLN A 143 1.21 7.86 -8.99
N MET A 144 0.76 6.81 -8.30
CA MET A 144 0.47 5.53 -8.92
C MET A 144 -0.65 5.63 -9.96
N ILE A 145 -1.73 6.36 -9.65
CA ILE A 145 -2.84 6.60 -10.58
C ILE A 145 -2.39 7.34 -11.85
N ASP A 146 -1.43 8.26 -11.72
CA ASP A 146 -0.87 9.00 -12.86
C ASP A 146 0.09 8.17 -13.72
N THR A 147 0.83 7.25 -13.09
CA THR A 147 1.86 6.45 -13.77
C THR A 147 1.40 5.09 -14.30
N CYS A 148 0.26 4.58 -13.82
CA CYS A 148 -0.42 3.42 -14.40
C CYS A 148 -1.25 3.85 -15.61
#